data_AF-A0A7K0LHK7-F1
#
_entry.id   AF-A0A7K0LHK7-F1
#
_cell.length_a   1.000
_cell.length_b   1.000
_cell.length_c   1.000
_cell.angle_alpha   90.00
_cell.angle_beta   90.00
_cell.angle_gamma   90.00
#
_symmetry.space_group_name_H-M   'P 1'
#
loop_
_entity.id
_entity.type
_entity.pdbx_description
1 polymer ?
#
loop_
_entity_poly.entity_id
_entity_poly.type
_entity_poly.pdbx_seq_one_letter_code
_entity_poly.pdbx_strand_id
1 'polypeptide(L)'
;MIRADQRNDRPVDREIVSICPKFHSKGCQTPQKVSYRRIYMRRGTRTILSAVAAFAVIGASSSAAFAHSEITPESTPAGAETELTLELENERSNASTVKVEMFFPDGQEIVVTKVPDVGEWSGAPQGGPGGGPGALGDPAPGITWQRASGTPSDNPSLTFSLVLPDRAGTIQMAVLQTYSDGTVDRWIDPWPAGQPEPESPGPRLTLTAAPASTTTTAGTTASAPTTTTEASDSTAPSGSGGFIAGSVAVLFVIGALIFLVRARSQR
;
A
#
# COMPACT_ATOMS: atom_id res chain seq x y z
N MET A 1 15.76 -65.55 -39.40
CA MET A 1 17.19 -65.67 -39.74
C MET A 1 17.94 -64.61 -38.95
N ILE A 2 18.58 -65.02 -37.85
CA ILE A 2 20.02 -64.81 -37.52
C ILE A 2 20.33 -63.35 -37.11
N ARG A 3 20.44 -63.07 -35.79
CA ARG A 3 21.69 -62.90 -34.97
C ARG A 3 22.26 -61.49 -35.19
N ALA A 4 22.86 -60.73 -34.28
CA ALA A 4 23.37 -60.78 -32.91
C ALA A 4 23.63 -59.27 -32.58
N ASP A 5 24.09 -58.75 -31.45
CA ASP A 5 24.58 -59.26 -30.19
C ASP A 5 24.56 -58.07 -29.21
N GLN A 6 24.64 -58.45 -27.96
CA GLN A 6 24.70 -57.74 -26.71
C GLN A 6 25.83 -56.69 -26.63
N ARG A 7 25.58 -55.64 -25.84
CA ARG A 7 26.59 -55.16 -24.88
C ARG A 7 25.95 -55.01 -23.49
N ASN A 8 26.14 -56.08 -22.72
CA ASN A 8 26.53 -56.10 -21.30
C ASN A 8 27.46 -54.92 -20.94
N ASP A 9 27.57 -54.39 -19.72
CA ASP A 9 27.38 -54.97 -18.39
C ASP A 9 27.24 -53.82 -17.37
N ARG A 10 26.45 -54.03 -16.31
CA ARG A 10 26.59 -53.30 -15.02
C ARG A 10 27.62 -54.06 -14.14
N PRO A 11 27.60 -53.88 -12.82
CA PRO A 11 28.15 -52.83 -11.96
C PRO A 11 29.54 -53.31 -11.42
N VAL A 12 30.23 -52.72 -10.43
CA VAL A 12 30.11 -52.98 -8.98
C VAL A 12 31.19 -52.14 -8.26
N ASP A 13 30.78 -51.69 -7.08
CA ASP A 13 31.51 -51.22 -5.89
C ASP A 13 33.00 -51.58 -5.67
N ARG A 14 33.64 -50.58 -5.04
CA ARG A 14 34.53 -50.61 -3.87
C ARG A 14 35.88 -51.36 -3.91
N GLU A 15 36.81 -50.64 -3.27
CA GLU A 15 37.66 -51.09 -2.17
C GLU A 15 39.17 -51.25 -2.44
N ILE A 16 39.91 -50.29 -1.84
CA ILE A 16 41.19 -50.42 -1.11
C ILE A 16 42.43 -50.94 -1.87
N VAL A 17 43.54 -50.30 -1.50
CA VAL A 17 44.88 -50.88 -1.25
C VAL A 17 45.97 -50.14 -2.03
N SER A 18 46.45 -49.07 -1.41
CA SER A 18 47.85 -48.88 -1.02
C SER A 18 48.90 -49.70 -1.78
N ILE A 19 49.70 -49.03 -2.62
CA ILE A 19 51.07 -49.47 -2.93
C ILE A 19 52.00 -48.24 -2.84
N CYS A 20 52.75 -48.19 -1.75
CA CYS A 20 54.08 -47.58 -1.69
C CYS A 20 55.09 -48.73 -1.84
N PRO A 21 56.25 -48.57 -2.50
CA PRO A 21 57.45 -48.20 -1.74
C PRO A 21 58.43 -47.34 -2.58
N LYS A 22 59.45 -46.66 -2.02
CA LYS A 22 60.59 -47.24 -1.30
C LYS A 22 61.41 -46.15 -0.58
N PHE A 23 62.17 -46.66 0.40
CA PHE A 23 63.39 -46.14 1.02
C PHE A 23 63.24 -45.24 2.25
N HIS A 24 63.29 -45.89 3.43
CA HIS A 24 64.42 -45.63 4.32
C HIS A 24 64.80 -46.86 5.15
N SER A 25 66.11 -47.02 5.35
CA SER A 25 66.69 -48.06 6.18
C SER A 25 66.64 -47.69 7.66
N LYS A 26 66.38 -48.73 8.46
CA LYS A 26 66.69 -48.91 9.89
C LYS A 26 65.83 -48.16 10.90
N GLY A 27 65.36 -48.92 11.89
CA GLY A 27 65.21 -48.42 13.26
C GLY A 27 63.79 -48.44 13.80
N CYS A 28 63.44 -49.60 14.36
CA CYS A 28 62.36 -49.87 15.30
C CYS A 28 62.16 -48.78 16.38
N GLN A 29 60.89 -48.54 16.76
CA GLN A 29 60.34 -48.50 18.13
C GLN A 29 59.23 -47.44 18.31
N THR A 30 58.02 -47.94 18.54
CA THR A 30 56.90 -47.30 19.28
C THR A 30 57.29 -47.01 20.73
N PRO A 31 56.44 -46.36 21.56
CA PRO A 31 55.35 -45.41 21.31
C PRO A 31 55.53 -44.15 22.23
N GLN A 32 54.58 -43.20 22.23
CA GLN A 32 54.05 -42.49 23.41
C GLN A 32 53.09 -41.40 22.92
N LYS A 33 51.78 -41.63 23.09
CA LYS A 33 50.75 -40.60 22.95
C LYS A 33 50.51 -39.98 24.32
N VAL A 34 50.98 -38.76 24.54
CA VAL A 34 50.33 -37.82 25.45
C VAL A 34 50.63 -36.41 24.96
N SER A 35 49.60 -35.63 24.65
CA SER A 35 49.40 -34.26 25.14
C SER A 35 48.26 -33.58 24.39
N TYR A 36 47.15 -33.44 25.10
CA TYR A 36 46.08 -32.51 24.75
C TYR A 36 46.57 -31.08 24.93
N ARG A 37 46.55 -30.29 23.84
CA ARG A 37 46.12 -28.90 23.87
C ARG A 37 46.12 -28.35 22.45
N ARG A 38 44.93 -28.08 21.90
CA ARG A 38 44.80 -26.96 20.98
C ARG A 38 43.93 -25.91 21.64
N ILE A 39 44.63 -24.95 22.21
CA ILE A 39 44.10 -23.64 22.57
C ILE A 39 43.58 -23.03 21.28
N TYR A 40 42.26 -23.01 21.09
CA TYR A 40 41.64 -22.04 20.19
C TYR A 40 41.22 -20.84 21.03
N MET A 41 42.20 -19.96 21.27
CA MET A 41 41.87 -18.54 21.41
C MET A 41 41.57 -18.04 20.00
N ARG A 42 40.35 -17.57 19.76
CA ARG A 42 40.19 -16.24 19.17
C ARG A 42 38.75 -15.74 19.31
N ARG A 43 38.66 -14.73 20.17
CA ARG A 43 37.78 -13.55 20.06
C ARG A 43 36.29 -13.83 20.14
N GLY A 44 35.81 -13.86 21.38
CA GLY A 44 34.53 -13.23 21.66
C GLY A 44 34.62 -11.73 21.35
N THR A 45 33.56 -11.15 20.80
CA THR A 45 32.80 -10.13 21.52
C THR A 45 31.53 -9.77 20.74
N ARG A 46 30.43 -9.79 21.51
CA ARG A 46 29.30 -8.84 21.45
C ARG A 46 28.29 -9.04 20.32
N THR A 47 27.28 -9.81 20.67
CA THR A 47 25.86 -9.44 20.54
C THR A 47 25.67 -7.91 20.45
N ILE A 48 25.16 -7.43 19.32
CA ILE A 48 24.45 -6.15 19.22
C ILE A 48 22.99 -6.51 18.95
N LEU A 49 22.21 -6.47 20.02
CA LEU A 49 20.78 -6.30 19.95
C LEU A 49 20.51 -4.80 19.74
N SER A 50 19.52 -4.49 18.89
CA SER A 50 18.72 -3.23 18.86
C SER A 50 19.16 -2.11 17.89
N ALA A 51 18.50 -2.08 16.74
CA ALA A 51 17.98 -0.87 16.08
C ALA A 51 16.69 -1.28 15.35
N VAL A 52 15.59 -1.43 16.08
CA VAL A 52 14.45 -0.50 16.13
C VAL A 52 13.87 -0.21 14.74
N ALA A 53 12.81 -0.97 14.46
CA ALA A 53 11.64 -0.65 13.66
C ALA A 53 11.45 0.84 13.32
N ALA A 54 11.54 1.16 12.02
CA ALA A 54 10.76 2.20 11.36
C ALA A 54 11.08 2.15 9.86
N PHE A 55 10.34 1.36 9.09
CA PHE A 55 9.96 1.57 7.67
C PHE A 55 9.25 0.31 7.15
N ALA A 56 8.18 -0.07 7.83
CA ALA A 56 7.30 -1.17 7.43
C ALA A 56 5.87 -0.67 7.10
N VAL A 57 5.74 0.52 6.50
CA VAL A 57 4.41 1.10 6.18
C VAL A 57 4.25 1.53 4.71
N ILE A 58 5.20 1.27 3.82
CA ILE A 58 5.00 1.60 2.40
C ILE A 58 5.43 0.42 1.54
N GLY A 59 4.45 -0.32 1.02
CA GLY A 59 4.72 -1.33 -0.01
C GLY A 59 3.86 -2.59 0.03
N ALA A 60 2.82 -2.66 0.86
CA ALA A 60 1.74 -3.62 0.64
C ALA A 60 0.62 -2.94 -0.15
N SER A 61 0.90 -2.57 -1.40
CA SER A 61 -0.14 -2.70 -2.42
C SER A 61 -0.26 -4.21 -2.67
N SER A 62 -0.83 -4.93 -1.70
CA SER A 62 -1.36 -6.25 -1.96
C SER A 62 -2.32 -6.06 -3.12
N SER A 63 -2.11 -6.77 -4.22
CA SER A 63 -3.22 -7.09 -5.10
C SER A 63 -4.25 -7.78 -4.22
N ALA A 64 -5.19 -7.03 -3.66
CA ALA A 64 -6.31 -7.59 -2.96
C ALA A 64 -6.97 -8.51 -4.00
N ALA A 65 -7.05 -9.79 -3.67
CA ALA A 65 -8.06 -10.62 -4.32
C ALA A 65 -9.37 -10.05 -3.78
N PHE A 66 -10.08 -9.27 -4.59
CA PHE A 66 -11.04 -8.32 -4.07
C PHE A 66 -12.30 -9.02 -3.55
N ALA A 67 -12.86 -10.09 -4.08
CA ALA A 67 -14.11 -10.77 -3.65
C ALA A 67 -15.38 -9.90 -3.42
N HIS A 68 -15.28 -8.58 -3.26
CA HIS A 68 -16.31 -7.67 -2.79
C HIS A 68 -16.22 -6.31 -3.49
N SER A 69 -17.27 -5.50 -3.37
CA SER A 69 -17.22 -4.10 -3.78
C SER A 69 -16.50 -3.25 -2.73
N GLU A 70 -15.48 -2.49 -3.13
CA GLU A 70 -14.64 -1.69 -2.23
C GLU A 70 -14.49 -0.24 -2.70
N ILE A 71 -14.12 0.65 -1.77
CA ILE A 71 -13.78 2.04 -2.08
C ILE A 71 -12.31 2.33 -1.73
N THR A 72 -11.61 2.90 -2.70
CA THR A 72 -10.21 3.30 -2.58
C THR A 72 -10.08 4.82 -2.75
N PRO A 73 -9.37 5.54 -1.87
CA PRO A 73 -8.87 5.07 -0.57
C PRO A 73 -9.99 4.73 0.42
N GLU A 74 -9.71 3.81 1.35
CA GLU A 74 -10.65 3.37 2.40
C GLU A 74 -10.90 4.42 3.50
N SER A 75 -10.08 5.48 3.55
CA SER A 75 -10.21 6.56 4.51
C SER A 75 -9.78 7.92 3.95
N THR A 76 -10.41 8.97 4.47
CA THR A 76 -10.13 10.36 4.10
C THR A 76 -10.55 11.30 5.25
N PRO A 77 -10.04 12.54 5.36
CA PRO A 77 -10.53 13.49 6.34
C PRO A 77 -12.00 13.87 6.14
N ALA A 78 -12.74 14.02 7.25
CA ALA A 78 -14.09 14.58 7.21
C ALA A 78 -14.08 15.99 6.60
N GLY A 79 -15.12 16.33 5.84
CA GLY A 79 -15.29 17.62 5.16
C GLY A 79 -14.41 17.83 3.92
N ALA A 80 -13.56 16.85 3.57
CA ALA A 80 -12.71 16.95 2.40
C ALA A 80 -13.49 16.71 1.09
N GLU A 81 -13.08 17.40 0.03
CA GLU A 81 -13.34 16.93 -1.33
C GLU A 81 -12.31 15.85 -1.67
N THR A 82 -12.78 14.64 -1.98
CA THR A 82 -11.92 13.47 -2.20
C THR A 82 -12.27 12.79 -3.51
N GLU A 83 -11.25 12.48 -4.32
CA GLU A 83 -11.37 11.54 -5.44
C GLU A 83 -11.29 10.11 -4.91
N LEU A 84 -12.29 9.31 -5.25
CA LEU A 84 -12.51 7.94 -4.79
C LEU A 84 -12.70 7.04 -6.00
N THR A 85 -12.42 5.76 -5.84
CA THR A 85 -12.67 4.72 -6.83
C THR A 85 -13.50 3.62 -6.20
N LEU A 86 -14.62 3.28 -6.83
CA LEU A 86 -15.40 2.08 -6.52
C LEU A 86 -14.88 0.92 -7.37
N GLU A 87 -14.37 -0.10 -6.70
CA GLU A 87 -13.86 -1.33 -7.32
C GLU A 87 -14.91 -2.43 -7.12
N LEU A 88 -15.27 -3.13 -8.21
CA LEU A 88 -16.27 -4.19 -8.20
C LEU A 88 -15.70 -5.44 -8.83
N GLU A 89 -15.95 -6.59 -8.23
CA GLU A 89 -15.73 -7.88 -8.87
C GLU A 89 -16.96 -8.34 -9.64
N ASN A 90 -16.73 -9.14 -10.68
CA ASN A 90 -17.77 -9.78 -11.45
C ASN A 90 -17.84 -11.27 -11.10
N GLU A 91 -18.85 -11.63 -10.32
CA GLU A 91 -19.15 -13.00 -9.87
C GLU A 91 -19.78 -13.88 -10.98
N ARG A 92 -19.89 -13.36 -12.21
CA ARG A 92 -20.50 -14.05 -13.35
C ARG A 92 -19.44 -14.47 -14.37
N SER A 93 -19.40 -15.76 -14.70
CA SER A 93 -18.47 -16.33 -15.67
C SER A 93 -18.85 -16.07 -17.13
N ASN A 94 -20.11 -15.72 -17.39
CA ASN A 94 -20.70 -15.60 -18.72
C ASN A 94 -21.52 -14.32 -18.92
N ALA A 95 -21.47 -13.38 -17.96
CA ALA A 95 -22.13 -12.10 -18.05
C ALA A 95 -21.15 -10.97 -17.70
N SER A 96 -21.38 -9.79 -18.27
CA SER A 96 -20.62 -8.58 -17.97
C SER A 96 -21.47 -7.62 -17.17
N THR A 97 -20.85 -6.80 -16.32
CA THR A 97 -21.58 -5.76 -15.59
C THR A 97 -22.01 -4.68 -16.57
N VAL A 98 -23.26 -4.22 -16.58
CA VAL A 98 -23.74 -3.19 -17.53
C VAL A 98 -24.29 -1.94 -16.83
N LYS A 99 -24.66 -2.06 -15.56
CA LYS A 99 -25.11 -0.93 -14.74
C LYS A 99 -24.63 -1.10 -13.31
N VAL A 100 -24.18 0.01 -12.72
CA VAL A 100 -23.81 0.11 -11.30
C VAL A 100 -24.58 1.27 -10.70
N GLU A 101 -25.29 1.02 -9.61
CA GLU A 101 -25.99 2.04 -8.84
C GLU A 101 -25.43 2.05 -7.43
N MET A 102 -24.78 3.15 -7.05
CA MET A 102 -24.30 3.37 -5.70
C MET A 102 -25.20 4.38 -5.00
N PHE A 103 -25.64 4.05 -3.78
CA PHE A 103 -26.51 4.86 -2.95
C PHE A 103 -25.76 5.32 -1.71
N PHE A 104 -25.88 6.61 -1.42
CA PHE A 104 -25.37 7.22 -0.21
C PHE A 104 -26.34 6.99 0.95
N PRO A 105 -25.84 6.97 2.20
CA PRO A 105 -26.69 6.80 3.36
C PRO A 105 -27.61 8.01 3.56
N ASP A 106 -28.86 7.74 3.95
CA ASP A 106 -29.84 8.78 4.25
C ASP A 106 -29.38 9.72 5.36
N GLY A 107 -29.80 10.98 5.27
CA GLY A 107 -29.51 12.00 6.29
C GLY A 107 -28.07 12.52 6.29
N GLN A 108 -27.26 12.15 5.30
CA GLN A 108 -25.95 12.75 5.04
C GLN A 108 -26.00 13.57 3.75
N GLU A 109 -25.57 14.83 3.83
CA GLU A 109 -25.40 15.67 2.64
C GLU A 109 -24.06 15.32 1.99
N ILE A 110 -24.11 14.51 0.94
CA ILE A 110 -22.94 14.15 0.12
C ILE A 110 -23.12 14.81 -1.25
N VAL A 111 -22.15 15.64 -1.63
CA VAL A 111 -22.16 16.35 -2.91
C VAL A 111 -21.26 15.63 -3.89
N VAL A 112 -21.79 15.32 -5.07
CA VAL A 112 -21.00 14.72 -6.15
C VAL A 112 -20.40 15.85 -6.98
N THR A 113 -19.07 16.01 -6.98
CA THR A 113 -18.41 17.10 -7.71
C THR A 113 -17.92 16.66 -9.09
N LYS A 114 -17.63 15.38 -9.26
CA LYS A 114 -17.11 14.84 -10.52
C LYS A 114 -17.49 13.37 -10.70
N VAL A 115 -17.93 13.03 -11.92
CA VAL A 115 -18.10 11.64 -12.39
C VAL A 115 -17.55 11.58 -13.81
N PRO A 116 -16.24 11.30 -14.01
CA PRO A 116 -15.68 11.17 -15.34
C PRO A 116 -16.19 9.90 -16.03
N ASP A 117 -16.20 9.91 -17.36
CA ASP A 117 -16.31 8.65 -18.11
C ASP A 117 -15.06 7.79 -17.85
N VAL A 118 -15.25 6.50 -17.61
CA VAL A 118 -14.18 5.53 -17.35
C VAL A 118 -14.22 4.43 -18.38
N GLY A 119 -13.40 4.55 -19.43
CA GLY A 119 -13.47 3.65 -20.58
C GLY A 119 -14.82 3.77 -21.28
N GLU A 120 -15.61 2.70 -21.27
CA GLU A 120 -16.96 2.66 -21.85
C GLU A 120 -18.07 3.00 -20.84
N TRP A 121 -17.71 3.26 -19.58
CA TRP A 121 -18.67 3.64 -18.53
C TRP A 121 -18.94 5.13 -18.58
N SER A 122 -20.22 5.48 -18.58
CA SER A 122 -20.67 6.85 -18.32
C SER A 122 -21.52 6.88 -17.06
N GLY A 123 -21.32 7.91 -16.24
CA GLY A 123 -22.00 8.03 -14.96
C GLY A 123 -22.54 9.43 -14.70
N ALA A 124 -23.54 9.50 -13.82
CA ALA A 124 -24.13 10.75 -13.37
C ALA A 124 -24.61 10.63 -11.91
N PRO A 125 -24.64 11.75 -11.16
CA PRO A 125 -25.36 11.80 -9.90
C PRO A 125 -26.80 11.34 -10.09
N GLN A 126 -27.37 10.70 -9.09
CA GLN A 126 -28.80 10.41 -9.07
C GLN A 126 -29.58 11.70 -8.74
N GLY A 127 -30.76 11.85 -9.34
CA GLY A 127 -31.69 12.94 -9.04
C GLY A 127 -32.46 12.70 -7.75
N GLY A 128 -33.18 13.73 -7.30
CA GLY A 128 -34.05 13.64 -6.13
C GLY A 128 -35.29 12.75 -6.33
N PRO A 129 -36.22 12.77 -5.36
CA PRO A 129 -37.48 12.02 -5.44
C PRO A 129 -38.24 12.39 -6.72
N GLY A 130 -38.35 11.43 -7.65
CA GLY A 130 -38.87 11.65 -9.01
C GLY A 130 -38.01 11.01 -10.11
N GLY A 131 -36.75 10.70 -9.80
CA GLY A 131 -35.84 9.96 -10.68
C GLY A 131 -35.08 10.84 -11.69
N GLY A 132 -34.24 10.19 -12.51
CA GLY A 132 -33.37 10.86 -13.49
C GLY A 132 -31.99 11.24 -12.92
N PRO A 133 -31.12 11.86 -13.75
CA PRO A 133 -29.82 12.34 -13.30
C PRO A 133 -29.95 13.63 -12.46
N GLY A 134 -29.16 13.72 -11.40
CA GLY A 134 -28.93 14.93 -10.61
C GLY A 134 -27.85 15.81 -11.23
N ALA A 135 -27.59 16.95 -10.59
CA ALA A 135 -26.54 17.87 -11.00
C ALA A 135 -25.25 17.62 -10.20
N LEU A 136 -24.11 17.83 -10.85
CA LEU A 136 -22.84 17.95 -10.12
C LEU A 136 -22.84 19.23 -9.29
N GLY A 137 -22.23 19.17 -8.11
CA GLY A 137 -22.16 20.30 -7.18
C GLY A 137 -23.37 20.44 -6.24
N ASP A 138 -24.42 19.64 -6.44
CA ASP A 138 -25.56 19.53 -5.52
C ASP A 138 -25.50 18.23 -4.71
N PRO A 139 -26.13 18.19 -3.52
CA PRO A 139 -26.35 16.94 -2.81
C PRO A 139 -27.14 15.95 -3.66
N ALA A 140 -26.65 14.70 -3.72
CA ALA A 140 -27.29 13.63 -4.46
C ALA A 140 -27.57 12.44 -3.53
N PRO A 141 -28.54 11.56 -3.84
CA PRO A 141 -28.74 10.31 -3.11
C PRO A 141 -27.75 9.21 -3.55
N GLY A 142 -26.97 9.43 -4.62
CA GLY A 142 -26.09 8.40 -5.15
C GLY A 142 -25.49 8.76 -6.51
N ILE A 143 -24.86 7.77 -7.15
CA ILE A 143 -24.31 7.85 -8.50
C ILE A 143 -24.74 6.60 -9.28
N THR A 144 -25.08 6.77 -10.55
CA THR A 144 -25.39 5.65 -11.46
C THR A 144 -24.44 5.67 -12.64
N TRP A 145 -23.81 4.53 -12.91
CA TRP A 145 -22.99 4.29 -14.10
C TRP A 145 -23.64 3.24 -14.99
N GLN A 146 -23.47 3.42 -16.30
CA GLN A 146 -23.97 2.51 -17.33
C GLN A 146 -22.96 2.40 -18.47
N ARG A 147 -22.99 1.25 -19.15
CA ARG A 147 -22.34 1.04 -20.45
C ARG A 147 -23.20 0.11 -21.30
N ALA A 148 -23.00 0.13 -22.62
CA ALA A 148 -23.80 -0.68 -23.53
C ALA A 148 -23.52 -2.19 -23.43
N SER A 149 -22.25 -2.54 -23.21
CA SER A 149 -21.78 -3.93 -23.14
C SER A 149 -20.45 -4.00 -22.41
N GLY A 150 -20.00 -5.20 -22.07
CA GLY A 150 -18.66 -5.44 -21.54
C GLY A 150 -18.21 -6.87 -21.82
N THR A 151 -16.95 -7.14 -21.51
CA THR A 151 -16.38 -8.50 -21.58
C THR A 151 -16.89 -9.32 -20.38
N PRO A 152 -17.30 -10.58 -20.56
CA PRO A 152 -17.65 -11.44 -19.42
C PRO A 152 -16.53 -11.47 -18.37
N SER A 153 -16.93 -11.50 -17.09
CA SER A 153 -16.00 -11.55 -15.94
C SER A 153 -15.06 -10.36 -15.81
N ASP A 154 -15.39 -9.20 -16.40
CA ASP A 154 -14.62 -7.99 -16.20
C ASP A 154 -14.97 -7.29 -14.88
N ASN A 155 -13.95 -6.73 -14.22
CA ASN A 155 -14.07 -6.07 -12.92
C ASN A 155 -14.10 -4.54 -13.11
N PRO A 156 -15.26 -3.87 -12.92
CA PRO A 156 -15.34 -2.42 -13.03
C PRO A 156 -14.52 -1.69 -11.97
N SER A 157 -13.86 -0.62 -12.38
CA SER A 157 -13.20 0.34 -11.49
C SER A 157 -13.68 1.74 -11.89
N LEU A 158 -14.44 2.40 -11.01
CA LEU A 158 -15.22 3.60 -11.33
C LEU A 158 -14.76 4.74 -10.43
N THR A 159 -14.04 5.71 -11.00
CA THR A 159 -13.56 6.89 -10.28
C THR A 159 -14.64 7.98 -10.23
N PHE A 160 -14.72 8.70 -9.11
CA PHE A 160 -15.62 9.84 -8.88
C PHE A 160 -15.05 10.75 -7.79
N SER A 161 -15.64 11.93 -7.59
CA SER A 161 -15.22 12.85 -6.52
C SER A 161 -16.43 13.34 -5.73
N LEU A 162 -16.27 13.37 -4.40
CA LEU A 162 -17.30 13.77 -3.45
C LEU A 162 -16.79 14.87 -2.52
N VAL A 163 -17.65 15.82 -2.15
CA VAL A 163 -17.51 16.56 -0.89
C VAL A 163 -18.22 15.76 0.19
N LEU A 164 -17.47 15.42 1.24
CA LEU A 164 -17.91 14.51 2.30
C LEU A 164 -18.44 15.28 3.52
N PRO A 165 -19.24 14.61 4.38
CA PRO A 165 -19.68 15.18 5.64
C PRO A 165 -18.51 15.66 6.51
N ASP A 166 -18.71 16.75 7.25
CA ASP A 166 -17.72 17.41 8.11
C ASP A 166 -17.46 16.71 9.45
N ARG A 167 -18.18 15.61 9.72
CA ARG A 167 -18.06 14.81 10.93
C ARG A 167 -17.33 13.50 10.67
N ALA A 168 -16.40 13.17 11.57
CA ALA A 168 -15.74 11.87 11.58
C ALA A 168 -16.76 10.74 11.79
N GLY A 169 -16.48 9.57 11.23
CA GLY A 169 -17.38 8.43 11.26
C GLY A 169 -17.12 7.47 10.10
N THR A 170 -18.10 6.63 9.81
CA THR A 170 -18.06 5.70 8.67
C THR A 170 -19.27 5.95 7.80
N ILE A 171 -19.04 6.15 6.51
CA ILE A 171 -20.08 6.17 5.49
C ILE A 171 -20.16 4.75 4.94
N GLN A 172 -21.30 4.08 5.09
CA GLN A 172 -21.57 2.85 4.37
C GLN A 172 -22.51 3.13 3.21
N MET A 173 -22.10 2.75 2.01
CA MET A 173 -22.90 2.85 0.80
C MET A 173 -23.54 1.50 0.49
N ALA A 174 -24.64 1.56 -0.26
CA ALA A 174 -25.24 0.39 -0.87
C ALA A 174 -24.91 0.39 -2.37
N VAL A 175 -24.55 -0.75 -2.94
CA VAL A 175 -24.29 -0.87 -4.37
C VAL A 175 -25.12 -1.98 -4.99
N LEU A 176 -25.76 -1.67 -6.12
CA LEU A 176 -26.42 -2.64 -6.98
C LEU A 176 -25.61 -2.78 -8.27
N GLN A 177 -25.26 -4.02 -8.60
CA GLN A 177 -24.49 -4.38 -9.78
C GLN A 177 -25.36 -5.21 -10.70
N THR A 178 -25.77 -4.64 -11.83
CA THR A 178 -26.63 -5.32 -12.81
C THR A 178 -25.78 -5.88 -13.95
N TYR A 179 -26.02 -7.14 -14.28
CA TYR A 179 -25.32 -7.86 -15.34
C TYR A 179 -26.11 -7.89 -16.65
N SER A 180 -25.42 -8.21 -17.74
CA SER A 180 -25.98 -8.30 -19.09
C SER A 180 -27.08 -9.36 -19.26
N ASP A 181 -27.15 -10.34 -18.36
CA ASP A 181 -28.19 -11.38 -18.32
C ASP A 181 -29.43 -10.96 -17.49
N GLY A 182 -29.42 -9.75 -16.93
CA GLY A 182 -30.49 -9.20 -16.11
C GLY A 182 -30.42 -9.58 -14.63
N THR A 183 -29.42 -10.36 -14.21
CA THR A 183 -29.18 -10.62 -12.78
C THR A 183 -28.64 -9.37 -12.08
N VAL A 184 -28.85 -9.28 -10.76
CA VAL A 184 -28.42 -8.14 -9.94
C VAL A 184 -27.80 -8.65 -8.66
N ASP A 185 -26.54 -8.30 -8.44
CA ASP A 185 -25.85 -8.50 -7.16
C ASP A 185 -26.03 -7.25 -6.28
N ARG A 186 -26.15 -7.48 -4.97
CA ARG A 186 -26.58 -6.47 -3.99
C ARG A 186 -25.56 -6.37 -2.87
N TRP A 187 -24.61 -5.47 -3.02
CA TRP A 187 -23.60 -5.16 -2.01
C TRP A 187 -24.17 -4.16 -1.01
N ILE A 188 -24.98 -4.66 -0.08
CA ILE A 188 -25.80 -3.84 0.81
C ILE A 188 -25.74 -4.29 2.27
N ASP A 189 -25.06 -5.39 2.57
CA ASP A 189 -25.04 -5.92 3.92
C ASP A 189 -24.25 -4.98 4.85
N PRO A 190 -24.79 -4.68 6.04
CA PRO A 190 -24.09 -3.86 7.02
C PRO A 190 -22.88 -4.61 7.56
N TRP A 191 -21.86 -3.88 8.03
CA TRP A 191 -20.73 -4.47 8.73
C TRP A 191 -21.06 -4.70 10.23
N PRO A 192 -21.31 -5.94 10.68
CA PRO A 192 -21.59 -6.21 12.08
C PRO A 192 -20.32 -6.08 12.94
N ALA A 193 -20.42 -5.41 14.08
CA ALA A 193 -19.30 -5.26 14.99
C ALA A 193 -18.90 -6.61 15.63
N GLY A 194 -17.64 -7.00 15.46
CA GLY A 194 -17.06 -8.19 16.11
C GLY A 194 -17.59 -9.53 15.61
N GLN A 195 -18.26 -9.55 14.45
CA GLN A 195 -18.76 -10.76 13.80
C GLN A 195 -17.99 -11.03 12.50
N PRO A 196 -18.13 -12.23 11.91
CA PRO A 196 -17.60 -12.49 10.57
C PRO A 196 -18.13 -11.51 9.53
N GLU A 197 -17.34 -11.33 8.47
CA GLU A 197 -17.73 -10.56 7.29
C GLU A 197 -19.02 -11.13 6.67
N PRO A 198 -20.00 -10.29 6.30
CA PRO A 198 -21.21 -10.75 5.63
C PRO A 198 -20.91 -11.23 4.20
N GLU A 199 -21.90 -11.82 3.54
CA GLU A 199 -21.72 -12.35 2.19
C GLU A 199 -21.62 -11.25 1.13
N SER A 200 -22.39 -10.16 1.27
CA SER A 200 -22.38 -9.05 0.31
C SER A 200 -22.25 -7.70 1.01
N PRO A 201 -21.10 -7.43 1.67
CA PRO A 201 -20.89 -6.19 2.39
C PRO A 201 -21.00 -4.98 1.46
N GLY A 202 -21.76 -3.97 1.87
CA GLY A 202 -21.73 -2.68 1.19
C GLY A 202 -20.38 -1.97 1.39
N PRO A 203 -19.86 -1.25 0.37
CA PRO A 203 -18.58 -0.56 0.49
C PRO A 203 -18.67 0.53 1.56
N ARG A 204 -17.55 0.77 2.25
CA ARG A 204 -17.47 1.77 3.32
C ARG A 204 -16.28 2.70 3.13
N LEU A 205 -16.47 3.94 3.57
CA LEU A 205 -15.44 4.96 3.63
C LEU A 205 -15.33 5.47 5.06
N THR A 206 -14.12 5.44 5.62
CA THR A 206 -13.86 5.98 6.96
C THR A 206 -13.50 7.46 6.88
N LEU A 207 -14.29 8.30 7.56
CA LEU A 207 -14.00 9.71 7.74
C LEU A 207 -13.19 9.92 9.02
N THR A 208 -11.93 10.29 8.85
CA THR A 208 -11.05 10.66 9.97
C THR A 208 -11.35 12.08 10.45
N ALA A 209 -10.89 12.43 11.65
CA ALA A 209 -11.06 13.79 12.16
C ALA A 209 -10.47 14.82 11.18
N ALA A 210 -11.21 15.88 10.89
CA ALA A 210 -10.73 16.98 10.07
C ALA A 210 -9.47 17.60 10.70
N PRO A 211 -8.46 17.98 9.91
CA PRO A 211 -7.33 18.73 10.44
C PRO A 211 -7.85 20.05 11.03
N ALA A 212 -7.41 20.38 12.25
CA ALA A 212 -7.76 21.65 12.87
C ALA A 212 -7.25 22.78 11.97
N SER A 213 -8.18 23.58 11.42
CA SER A 213 -7.82 24.81 10.73
C SER A 213 -7.21 25.76 11.75
N THR A 214 -5.88 25.93 11.73
CA THR A 214 -5.22 26.99 12.49
C THR A 214 -5.60 28.32 11.85
N THR A 215 -6.71 28.91 12.29
CA THR A 215 -6.99 30.31 12.03
C THR A 215 -5.92 31.12 12.74
N THR A 216 -4.87 31.51 12.03
CA THR A 216 -3.98 32.57 12.50
C THR A 216 -4.81 33.85 12.49
N THR A 217 -5.40 34.18 13.63
CA THR A 217 -5.88 35.54 13.89
C THR A 217 -4.66 36.44 13.80
N ALA A 218 -4.49 37.11 12.66
CA ALA A 218 -3.54 38.20 12.54
C ALA A 218 -3.96 39.31 13.51
N GLY A 219 -3.35 39.32 14.69
CA GLY A 219 -3.48 40.39 15.66
C GLY A 219 -3.08 41.70 14.98
N THR A 220 -4.06 42.58 14.79
CA THR A 220 -3.81 43.96 14.38
C THR A 220 -3.21 44.68 15.57
N THR A 221 -1.89 44.84 15.61
CA THR A 221 -1.24 45.71 16.58
C THR A 221 -1.48 47.16 16.18
N ALA A 222 -2.35 47.84 16.93
CA ALA A 222 -2.55 49.27 16.87
C ALA A 222 -1.25 50.00 17.27
N SER A 223 -0.86 51.01 16.48
CA SER A 223 0.33 51.84 16.69
C SER A 223 -0.06 53.13 17.42
N ALA A 224 0.65 53.48 18.49
CA ALA A 224 0.61 54.78 19.18
C ALA A 224 1.94 55.05 19.93
N PRO A 225 2.32 56.32 20.19
CA PRO A 225 3.67 56.83 19.91
C PRO A 225 4.67 56.80 21.08
N THR A 226 5.94 57.01 20.69
CA THR A 226 7.18 57.04 21.46
C THR A 226 7.27 58.17 22.50
N THR A 227 7.83 57.87 23.67
CA THR A 227 8.50 58.84 24.56
C THR A 227 9.71 58.19 25.23
N THR A 228 10.86 58.87 25.09
CA THR A 228 12.20 58.58 25.61
C THR A 228 12.28 58.61 27.14
N THR A 229 13.06 57.74 27.80
CA THR A 229 13.94 57.99 28.98
C THR A 229 14.78 56.75 29.32
N GLU A 230 15.95 57.00 29.95
CA GLU A 230 17.22 56.27 30.06
C GLU A 230 17.31 54.93 30.83
N ALA A 231 18.35 54.18 30.40
CA ALA A 231 19.36 53.39 31.14
C ALA A 231 19.00 52.53 32.37
N SER A 232 19.33 51.24 32.30
CA SER A 232 20.43 50.63 33.09
C SER A 232 20.72 49.17 32.70
N ASP A 233 21.97 48.97 32.26
CA ASP A 233 22.91 47.87 32.50
C ASP A 233 22.66 46.37 32.19
N SER A 234 23.62 45.87 31.40
CA SER A 234 24.32 44.57 31.47
C SER A 234 23.58 43.23 31.35
N THR A 235 23.68 42.59 30.18
CA THR A 235 24.51 41.37 29.94
C THR A 235 24.38 40.92 28.48
N ALA A 236 25.51 40.90 27.76
CA ALA A 236 25.69 40.14 26.53
C ALA A 236 26.94 39.24 26.74
N PRO A 237 27.04 38.07 26.09
CA PRO A 237 27.37 38.09 24.66
C PRO A 237 26.68 37.03 23.78
N SER A 238 26.43 37.46 22.55
CA SER A 238 26.80 36.79 21.29
C SER A 238 26.43 35.32 21.05
N GLY A 239 25.56 35.12 20.06
CA GLY A 239 25.31 33.83 19.42
C GLY A 239 24.67 33.98 18.04
N SER A 240 25.36 34.67 17.13
CA SER A 240 25.08 34.64 15.68
C SER A 240 25.47 33.28 15.08
N GLY A 241 24.60 32.68 14.27
CA GLY A 241 24.99 31.53 13.43
C GLY A 241 23.82 30.88 12.71
N GLY A 242 23.69 31.15 11.40
CA GLY A 242 22.67 30.58 10.54
C GLY A 242 22.93 29.10 10.18
N PHE A 243 21.86 28.44 9.73
CA PHE A 243 21.92 27.17 9.00
C PHE A 243 21.10 27.29 7.71
N ILE A 244 21.67 27.93 6.70
CA ILE A 244 21.39 27.65 5.29
C ILE A 244 22.57 26.82 4.78
N ALA A 245 22.48 25.48 4.87
CA ALA A 245 23.27 24.52 4.10
C ALA A 245 22.92 23.09 4.51
N GLY A 246 21.76 22.58 4.06
CA GLY A 246 21.36 21.19 4.29
C GLY A 246 20.72 20.49 3.08
N SER A 247 20.65 21.17 1.93
CA SER A 247 19.79 20.71 0.81
C SER A 247 20.56 20.13 -0.38
N VAL A 248 21.90 20.22 -0.42
CA VAL A 248 22.68 19.81 -1.61
C VAL A 248 23.37 18.43 -1.44
N ALA A 249 23.53 17.93 -0.21
CA ALA A 249 24.15 16.63 0.03
C ALA A 249 23.19 15.43 -0.18
N VAL A 250 21.87 15.62 -0.05
CA VAL A 250 20.87 14.55 -0.18
C VAL A 250 20.65 14.14 -1.66
N LEU A 251 20.77 15.09 -2.59
CA LEU A 251 20.56 14.84 -4.02
C LEU A 251 21.71 14.05 -4.67
N PHE A 252 22.95 14.19 -4.18
CA PHE A 252 24.09 13.43 -4.69
C PHE A 252 24.06 11.94 -4.28
N VAL A 253 23.51 11.62 -3.10
CA VAL A 253 23.40 10.22 -2.62
C VAL A 253 22.29 9.48 -3.35
N ILE A 254 21.15 10.14 -3.61
CA ILE A 254 20.03 9.57 -4.38
C ILE A 254 20.43 9.39 -5.86
N GLY A 255 21.13 10.37 -6.46
CA GLY A 255 21.62 10.27 -7.84
C GLY A 255 22.64 9.15 -8.06
N ALA A 256 23.56 8.94 -7.12
CA ALA A 256 24.55 7.87 -7.20
C ALA A 256 23.91 6.46 -7.07
N LEU A 257 22.87 6.32 -6.24
CA LEU A 257 22.11 5.07 -6.10
C LEU A 257 21.28 4.74 -7.34
N ILE A 258 20.64 5.73 -7.97
CA ILE A 258 19.88 5.54 -9.21
C ILE A 258 20.81 5.18 -10.39
N PHE A 259 21.99 5.81 -10.48
CA PHE A 259 22.98 5.50 -11.52
C PHE A 259 23.56 4.08 -11.39
N LEU A 260 23.84 3.62 -10.16
CA LEU A 260 24.35 2.27 -9.90
C LEU A 260 23.31 1.18 -10.18
N VAL A 261 22.02 1.44 -9.95
CA VAL A 261 20.93 0.50 -10.26
C VAL A 261 20.67 0.42 -11.77
N ARG A 262 20.69 1.55 -12.49
CA ARG A 262 20.56 1.54 -13.97
C ARG A 262 21.76 0.90 -14.68
N ALA A 263 22.99 1.11 -14.19
CA ALA A 263 24.19 0.50 -14.78
C ALA A 263 24.23 -1.03 -14.65
N ARG A 264 23.51 -1.60 -13.67
CA ARG A 264 23.35 -3.05 -13.49
C ARG A 264 22.22 -3.66 -14.33
N SER A 265 21.32 -2.85 -14.84
CA SER A 265 20.19 -3.28 -15.68
C SER A 265 20.51 -3.36 -17.18
N GLN A 266 21.66 -2.83 -17.61
CA GLN A 266 22.08 -2.81 -19.02
C GLN A 266 23.37 -3.61 -19.31
N ARG A 267 23.74 -4.54 -18.42
CA ARG A 267 24.75 -5.56 -18.68
C ARG A 267 24.13 -6.94 -18.67
#